data_AF-A6R8Z2-F1
#
_entry.id   AF-A6R8Z2-F1
#
_cell.length_a   1.000
_cell.length_b   1.000
_cell.length_c   1.000
_cell.angle_alpha   90.00
_cell.angle_beta   90.00
_cell.angle_gamma   90.00
#
_symmetry.space_group_name_H-M   'P 1'
#
loop_
_entity.id
_entity.type
_entity.pdbx_description
1 polymer ?
#
loop_
_entity_poly.entity_id
_entity_poly.type
_entity_poly.pdbx_seq_one_letter_code
_entity_poly.pdbx_strand_id
1 'polypeptide(L)'
;MLEEQLKTKHKDKEDLEEVSMELELADEDEKIPYKIGDSFISLPLSEAQSLLTAATERIDDEVSKLEENLSDVRDELQQLKVALYARFGRSINLET
;
A
#
# COMPACT_ATOMS: atom_id res chain seq x y z
N MET A 1 0.10 11.19 -7.99
CA MET A 1 -1.11 10.36 -7.85
C MET A 1 -0.75 8.91 -7.49
N LEU A 2 -0.06 8.13 -8.34
CA LEU A 2 0.38 6.76 -7.98
C LEU A 2 1.38 6.74 -6.81
N GLU A 3 2.41 7.59 -6.83
CA GLU A 3 3.39 7.70 -5.72
C GLU A 3 2.73 8.12 -4.39
N GLU A 4 1.71 8.98 -4.48
CA GLU A 4 0.96 9.45 -3.31
C GLU A 4 0.05 8.34 -2.76
N GLN A 5 -0.64 7.60 -3.64
CA GLN A 5 -1.42 6.41 -3.26
C GLN A 5 -0.53 5.35 -2.62
N LEU A 6 0.65 5.07 -3.19
CA LEU A 6 1.61 4.13 -2.64
C LEU A 6 2.07 4.57 -1.25
N LYS A 7 2.38 5.85 -1.06
CA LYS A 7 2.72 6.41 0.25
C LYS A 7 1.59 6.24 1.27
N THR A 8 0.35 6.49 0.87
CA THR A 8 -0.82 6.25 1.75
C THR A 8 -0.94 4.77 2.11
N LYS A 9 -0.76 3.87 1.14
CA LYS A 9 -0.85 2.42 1.38
C LYS A 9 0.27 1.88 2.28
N HIS A 10 1.49 2.41 2.17
CA HIS A 10 2.54 2.08 3.12
C HIS A 10 2.20 2.52 4.53
N LYS A 11 1.61 3.72 4.69
CA LYS A 11 1.14 4.15 6.00
C LYS A 11 0.03 3.26 6.54
N ASP A 12 -0.97 2.93 5.71
CA ASP A 12 -2.04 2.01 6.13
C ASP A 12 -1.46 0.66 6.56
N LYS A 13 -0.43 0.15 5.87
CA LYS A 13 0.29 -1.07 6.24
C LYS A 13 0.97 -0.95 7.61
N GLU A 14 1.74 0.12 7.83
CA GLU A 14 2.41 0.40 9.11
C GLU A 14 1.38 0.46 10.26
N ASP A 15 0.27 1.16 10.05
CA ASP A 15 -0.81 1.27 11.02
C ASP A 15 -1.42 -0.10 11.36
N LEU A 16 -1.59 -1.00 10.38
CA LEU A 16 -2.09 -2.37 10.62
C LEU A 16 -1.06 -3.26 11.33
N GLU A 17 0.22 -3.12 11.02
CA GLU A 17 1.30 -3.84 11.72
C GLU A 17 1.38 -3.41 13.19
N GLU A 18 1.23 -2.11 13.47
CA GLU A 18 1.15 -1.59 14.84
C GLU A 18 -0.03 -2.19 15.61
N VAL A 19 -1.23 -2.16 15.03
CA VAL A 19 -2.42 -2.78 15.64
C VAL A 19 -2.23 -4.29 15.83
N SER A 20 -1.57 -4.98 14.91
CA SER A 20 -1.30 -6.42 15.03
C SER A 20 -0.42 -6.71 16.24
N MET A 21 0.64 -5.92 16.45
CA MET A 21 1.52 -6.05 17.61
C MET A 21 0.79 -5.76 18.92
N GLU A 22 -0.11 -4.77 18.94
CA GLU A 22 -0.92 -4.48 20.12
C GLU A 22 -1.88 -5.63 20.47
N LEU A 23 -2.50 -6.24 19.45
CA LEU A 23 -3.44 -7.36 19.63
C LEU A 23 -2.77 -8.66 20.08
N GLU A 24 -1.46 -8.83 19.87
CA GLU A 24 -0.71 -9.97 20.41
C GLU A 24 -0.64 -9.96 21.94
N LEU A 25 -0.80 -8.79 22.58
CA LEU A 25 -0.76 -8.62 24.02
C LEU A 25 -2.14 -8.70 24.68
N ALA A 26 -3.22 -8.82 23.89
CA ALA A 26 -4.58 -8.88 24.39
C ALA A 26 -4.92 -10.25 25.00
N ASP A 27 -5.81 -10.24 26.00
CA ASP A 27 -6.27 -11.49 26.63
C ASP A 27 -7.18 -12.29 25.66
N GLU A 28 -7.04 -13.62 25.63
CA GLU A 28 -7.80 -14.50 24.71
C GLU A 28 -9.34 -14.39 24.87
N ASP A 29 -9.81 -14.05 26.08
CA ASP A 29 -11.23 -13.89 26.40
C ASP A 29 -11.75 -12.46 26.13
N GLU A 30 -10.89 -11.53 25.70
CA GLU A 30 -11.26 -10.14 25.45
C GLU A 30 -12.03 -9.99 24.12
N LYS A 31 -12.98 -9.03 24.11
CA LYS A 31 -13.67 -8.62 22.88
C LYS A 31 -13.05 -7.35 22.32
N ILE A 32 -12.62 -7.44 21.07
CA ILE A 32 -11.98 -6.35 20.34
C ILE A 32 -13.04 -5.53 19.58
N PRO A 33 -13.10 -4.20 19.76
CA PRO A 33 -13.96 -3.34 18.95
C PRO A 33 -13.39 -3.18 17.54
N TYR A 34 -13.98 -3.87 16.57
CA TYR A 34 -13.58 -3.83 15.16
C TYR A 34 -14.45 -2.84 14.38
N LYS A 35 -13.83 -1.96 13.59
CA LYS A 35 -14.54 -0.92 12.81
C LYS A 35 -15.02 -1.46 11.46
N ILE A 36 -16.31 -1.29 11.17
CA ILE A 36 -16.91 -1.54 9.85
C ILE A 36 -17.70 -0.30 9.42
N GLY A 37 -17.22 0.37 8.37
CA GLY A 37 -17.77 1.66 7.95
C GLY A 37 -17.67 2.69 9.08
N ASP A 38 -18.83 3.17 9.54
CA ASP A 38 -18.94 4.17 10.60
C ASP A 38 -19.31 3.59 11.97
N SER A 39 -19.33 2.26 12.12
CA SER A 39 -19.73 1.56 13.34
C SER A 39 -18.65 0.63 13.86
N PHE A 40 -18.70 0.31 15.14
CA PHE A 40 -17.82 -0.68 15.78
C PHE A 40 -18.63 -1.89 16.23
N ILE A 41 -18.06 -3.08 16.02
CA ILE A 41 -18.64 -4.35 16.44
C ILE A 41 -17.63 -5.05 17.34
N SER A 42 -18.08 -5.54 18.49
CA SER A 42 -17.22 -6.32 19.40
C SER A 42 -17.07 -7.74 18.89
N LEU A 43 -15.86 -8.10 18.44
CA LEU A 43 -15.50 -9.42 17.95
C LEU A 43 -14.61 -10.17 18.97
N PRO A 44 -14.64 -11.50 19.02
CA PRO A 44 -13.61 -12.27 19.72
C PRO A 44 -12.21 -11.95 19.17
N LEU A 45 -11.19 -11.98 20.03
CA LEU A 45 -9.80 -11.70 19.63
C LEU A 45 -9.36 -12.50 18.40
N SER A 46 -9.65 -13.80 18.37
CA SER A 46 -9.27 -14.68 17.26
C SER A 46 -9.89 -14.27 15.91
N GLU A 47 -11.12 -13.76 15.93
CA GLU A 47 -11.80 -13.28 14.72
C GLU A 47 -11.22 -11.94 14.27
N ALA A 48 -10.97 -11.03 15.21
CA ALA A 48 -10.32 -9.74 14.92
C ALA A 48 -8.92 -9.93 14.31
N GLN A 49 -8.11 -10.85 14.87
CA GLN A 49 -6.80 -11.21 14.34
C GLN A 49 -6.89 -11.78 12.92
N SER A 50 -7.82 -12.72 12.67
CA SER A 50 -8.01 -13.28 11.33
C SER A 50 -8.40 -12.22 10.29
N LEU A 51 -9.30 -11.29 10.66
CA LEU A 51 -9.69 -10.18 9.78
C LEU A 51 -8.54 -9.21 9.55
N LEU A 52 -7.72 -8.95 10.58
CA LEU A 52 -6.56 -8.09 10.47
C LEU A 52 -5.51 -8.70 9.53
N THR A 53 -5.19 -9.99 9.67
CA THR A 53 -4.28 -10.69 8.75
C THR A 53 -4.76 -10.59 7.30
N ALA A 54 -6.05 -10.83 7.05
CA ALA A 54 -6.62 -10.72 5.71
C ALA A 54 -6.62 -9.27 5.17
N ALA A 55 -6.65 -8.26 6.05
CA ALA A 55 -6.50 -6.86 5.67
C ALA A 55 -5.06 -6.52 5.29
N THR A 56 -4.08 -6.99 6.08
CA THR A 56 -2.65 -6.82 5.82
C THR A 56 -2.24 -7.47 4.50
N GLU A 57 -2.64 -8.73 4.26
CA GLU A 57 -2.37 -9.43 2.99
C GLU A 57 -2.93 -8.66 1.78
N ARG A 58 -4.13 -8.10 1.90
CA ARG A 58 -4.73 -7.30 0.82
C ARG A 58 -3.94 -6.02 0.55
N ILE A 59 -3.50 -5.33 1.60
CA ILE A 59 -2.70 -4.11 1.44
C ILE A 59 -1.32 -4.44 0.86
N ASP A 60 -0.70 -5.55 1.22
CA ASP A 60 0.55 -6.02 0.63
C ASP A 60 0.43 -6.28 -0.87
N ASP A 61 -0.66 -6.94 -1.29
CA ASP A 61 -0.96 -7.15 -2.69
C ASP A 61 -1.19 -5.81 -3.44
N GLU A 62 -1.89 -4.86 -2.83
CA GLU A 62 -2.15 -3.54 -3.41
C GLU A 62 -0.87 -2.71 -3.55
N VAL A 63 -0.01 -2.70 -2.53
CA VAL A 63 1.31 -2.06 -2.54
C VAL A 63 2.16 -2.64 -3.65
N SER A 64 2.27 -3.97 -3.71
CA SER A 64 3.09 -4.67 -4.72
C SER A 64 2.64 -4.32 -6.16
N LYS A 65 1.33 -4.32 -6.41
CA LYS A 65 0.76 -3.91 -7.71
C LYS A 65 1.03 -2.44 -8.03
N LEU A 66 0.94 -1.56 -7.03
CA LEU A 66 1.22 -0.14 -7.24
C LEU A 66 2.69 0.09 -7.57
N GLU A 67 3.61 -0.60 -6.89
CA GLU A 67 5.04 -0.54 -7.18
C GLU A 67 5.38 -1.03 -8.58
N GLU A 68 4.80 -2.16 -9.01
CA GLU A 68 4.95 -2.71 -10.36
C GLU A 68 4.49 -1.70 -11.41
N ASN A 69 3.27 -1.17 -11.29
CA ASN A 69 2.74 -0.17 -12.21
C ASN A 69 3.63 1.09 -12.28
N LEU A 70 4.22 1.48 -11.16
CA LEU A 70 5.08 2.66 -11.07
C LEU A 70 6.43 2.41 -11.76
N SER A 71 6.95 1.19 -11.65
CA SER A 71 8.12 0.75 -12.40
C SER A 71 7.85 0.77 -13.89
N ASP A 72 6.74 0.19 -14.34
CA ASP A 72 6.37 0.12 -15.76
C ASP A 72 6.25 1.53 -16.38
N VAL A 73 5.58 2.45 -15.69
CA VAL A 73 5.45 3.85 -16.16
C VAL A 73 6.81 4.54 -16.24
N ARG A 74 7.71 4.30 -15.28
CA ARG A 74 9.06 4.86 -15.29
C ARG A 74 9.90 4.29 -16.43
N ASP A 75 9.77 3.00 -16.71
CA ASP A 75 10.46 2.34 -17.81
C ASP A 75 9.95 2.83 -19.17
N GLU A 76 8.64 2.98 -19.34
CA GLU A 76 8.04 3.57 -20.55
C GLU A 76 8.52 5.02 -20.75
N LEU A 77 8.54 5.83 -19.69
CA LEU A 77 9.05 7.20 -19.73
C LEU A 77 10.52 7.23 -20.17
N GLN A 78 11.35 6.32 -19.64
CA GLN A 78 12.76 6.23 -19.97
C GLN A 78 12.96 5.85 -21.45
N GLN A 79 12.23 4.85 -21.93
CA GLN A 79 12.26 4.45 -23.34
C GLN A 79 11.82 5.59 -24.26
N LEU A 80 10.79 6.34 -23.87
CA LEU A 80 10.33 7.49 -24.62
C LEU A 80 11.37 8.61 -24.66
N LYS A 81 12.03 8.91 -23.53
CA LYS A 81 13.15 9.87 -23.47
C LYS A 81 14.26 9.49 -24.45
N VAL A 82 14.66 8.22 -24.47
CA VAL A 82 15.68 7.71 -25.40
C VAL A 82 15.24 7.91 -26.86
N ALA A 83 13.99 7.54 -27.20
CA ALA A 83 13.46 7.70 -28.55
C ALA A 83 13.41 9.18 -28.99
N LEU A 84 13.03 10.08 -28.09
CA LEU A 84 12.99 11.52 -28.37
C LEU A 84 14.39 12.11 -28.56
N TYR A 85 15.35 11.75 -27.71
CA TYR A 85 16.74 12.19 -27.89
C TYR A 85 17.38 11.62 -29.15
N ALA A 86 17.08 10.38 -29.53
CA ALA A 86 17.55 9.80 -30.79
C ALA A 86 17.02 10.56 -32.03
N ARG A 87 15.78 11.08 -31.96
CA ARG A 87 15.15 11.81 -33.06
C ARG A 87 15.50 13.29 -33.11
N PHE A 88 15.54 13.96 -31.97
CA PHE A 88 15.66 15.42 -31.86
C PHE A 88 17.05 15.88 -31.39
N GLY A 89 17.87 14.97 -30.84
CA GLY A 89 19.23 15.27 -30.40
C GLY A 89 19.29 16.41 -29.39
N ARG A 90 20.18 17.38 -29.64
CA ARG A 90 20.41 18.54 -28.76
C ARG A 90 19.36 19.66 -28.90
N SER A 91 18.34 19.49 -29.74
CA SER A 91 17.30 20.50 -29.95
C SER A 91 16.23 20.51 -28.83
N ILE A 92 16.26 19.52 -27.92
CA ILE A 92 15.34 19.40 -26.79
C ILE A 92 16.12 19.12 -25.49
N ASN A 93 15.54 19.45 -24.34
CA ASN A 93 16.04 19.06 -23.02
C ASN A 93 14.88 18.45 -22.20
N LEU A 94 15.06 17.21 -21.75
CA LEU A 94 14.08 16.40 -21.01
C LEU A 94 14.56 16.03 -19.60
N GLU A 95 15.70 16.58 -19.16
CA GLU A 95 16.23 16.45 -17.80
C GLU A 95 15.52 17.46 -16.90
N THR A 96 14.50 17.02 -16.17
CA THR A 96 13.88 17.70 -15.03
C THR A 96 13.25 16.66 -14.12
#